data_AF-A0A3L6JNE9-F1
#
_entry.id   AF-A0A3L6JNE9-F1
#
_cell.length_a   1.000
_cell.length_b   1.000
_cell.length_c   1.000
_cell.angle_alpha   90.00
_cell.angle_beta   90.00
_cell.angle_gamma   90.00
#
_symmetry.space_group_name_H-M   'P 1'
#
loop_
_entity.id
_entity.type
_entity.pdbx_description
1 polymer ?
#
loop_
_entity_poly.entity_id
_entity_poly.type
_entity_poly.pdbx_seq_one_letter_code
_entity_poly.pdbx_strand_id
1 'polypeptide(L)'
;MSLRKDLSGFLKLPESFFHIPAPAEGEPDVGVLGVPYDLTSSYMPGCRFAPDAIRRATTGERSHSTPLTIGSSPSPEQRFLSEVLTLEDIGDLEVTNRLPDAAMYDISDAAQKLARRRSFLLFLGGDHFITYPLLKGLKRGRQGKYGVVWLDAHADFYPDYGGYQLSHATSLRRCVDAGLVRVEDVLAYDVRSALSEQRMELSGTNIIQYHTTESFQKAAQKIADRTE
;
A
#
# COMPACT_ATOMS: atom_id res chain seq x y z
N MET A 1 -25.19 -20.69 -23.05
CA MET A 1 -24.74 -20.55 -21.66
C MET A 1 -23.24 -20.77 -21.63
N SER A 2 -22.49 -20.11 -20.74
CA SER A 2 -21.05 -20.39 -20.65
C SER A 2 -20.84 -21.73 -19.94
N LEU A 3 -19.82 -22.49 -20.37
CA LEU A 3 -19.44 -23.76 -19.74
C LEU A 3 -19.22 -23.63 -18.21
N ARG A 4 -18.80 -22.44 -17.76
CA ARG A 4 -18.63 -22.12 -16.33
C ARG A 4 -19.95 -22.17 -15.55
N LYS A 5 -21.06 -21.78 -16.16
CA LYS A 5 -22.39 -21.80 -15.53
C LYS A 5 -22.89 -23.24 -15.38
N ASP A 6 -22.61 -24.10 -16.34
CA ASP A 6 -23.00 -25.52 -16.31
C ASP A 6 -22.23 -26.31 -15.22
N LEU A 7 -21.09 -25.80 -14.78
CA LEU A 7 -20.23 -26.43 -13.77
C LEU A 7 -20.22 -25.69 -12.42
N SER A 8 -21.09 -24.70 -12.17
CA SER A 8 -20.99 -23.82 -11.00
C SER A 8 -21.05 -24.51 -9.63
N GLY A 9 -21.54 -25.76 -9.55
CA GLY A 9 -21.51 -26.59 -8.33
C GLY A 9 -20.33 -27.57 -8.24
N PHE A 10 -19.54 -27.74 -9.31
CA PHE A 10 -18.36 -28.62 -9.36
C PHE A 10 -17.04 -27.84 -9.32
N LEU A 11 -17.07 -26.55 -9.62
CA LEU A 11 -15.88 -25.70 -9.66
C LEU A 11 -15.52 -25.24 -8.24
N LYS A 12 -14.24 -25.36 -7.89
CA LYS A 12 -13.67 -24.65 -6.74
C LYS A 12 -13.89 -23.14 -6.94
N LEU A 13 -14.34 -22.45 -5.90
CA LEU A 13 -14.47 -20.99 -5.93
C LEU A 13 -13.10 -20.35 -6.18
N PRO A 14 -13.05 -19.17 -6.82
CA PRO A 14 -11.83 -18.39 -6.94
C PRO A 14 -11.20 -18.16 -5.56
N GLU A 15 -9.88 -18.28 -5.46
CA GLU A 15 -9.19 -18.08 -4.19
C GLU A 15 -9.23 -16.59 -3.82
N SER A 16 -9.74 -16.29 -2.63
CA SER A 16 -9.76 -14.95 -2.07
C SER A 16 -8.71 -14.80 -0.97
N PHE A 17 -8.34 -13.56 -0.67
CA PHE A 17 -7.38 -13.26 0.40
C PHE A 17 -7.85 -13.83 1.74
N PHE A 18 -7.11 -14.80 2.28
CA PHE A 18 -7.42 -15.50 3.52
C PHE A 18 -8.80 -16.15 3.56
N HIS A 19 -9.38 -16.49 2.39
CA HIS A 19 -10.77 -16.97 2.25
C HIS A 19 -11.83 -15.99 2.75
N ILE A 20 -11.51 -14.70 2.84
CA ILE A 20 -12.49 -13.66 3.15
C ILE A 20 -13.27 -13.36 1.86
N PRO A 21 -14.61 -13.49 1.85
CA PRO A 21 -15.38 -13.28 0.63
C PRO A 21 -15.59 -11.79 0.34
N ALA A 22 -15.82 -11.50 -0.94
CA ALA A 22 -16.41 -10.23 -1.36
C ALA A 22 -17.86 -10.12 -0.88
N PRO A 23 -18.41 -8.91 -0.68
CA PRO A 23 -19.81 -8.77 -0.30
C PRO A 23 -20.72 -9.28 -1.42
N ALA A 24 -21.89 -9.81 -1.05
CA ALA A 24 -22.90 -10.22 -2.04
C ALA A 24 -23.50 -9.02 -2.78
N GLU A 25 -23.62 -7.88 -2.10
CA GLU A 25 -24.12 -6.61 -2.64
C GLU A 25 -23.37 -5.44 -2.00
N GLY A 26 -23.18 -4.34 -2.74
CA GLY A 26 -22.52 -3.13 -2.23
C GLY A 26 -21.02 -3.05 -2.49
N GLU A 27 -20.37 -2.06 -1.90
CA GLU A 27 -18.90 -1.88 -1.95
C GLU A 27 -18.24 -2.76 -0.88
N PRO A 28 -17.06 -3.37 -1.15
CA PRO A 28 -16.32 -4.12 -0.15
C PRO A 28 -15.74 -3.17 0.91
N ASP A 29 -15.44 -3.68 2.11
CA ASP A 29 -14.71 -2.91 3.11
C ASP A 29 -13.28 -2.62 2.63
N VAL A 30 -12.65 -3.58 1.96
CA VAL A 30 -11.31 -3.44 1.36
C VAL A 30 -11.30 -3.90 -0.11
N GLY A 31 -10.84 -3.04 -1.00
CA GLY A 31 -10.50 -3.39 -2.39
C GLY A 31 -9.00 -3.64 -2.53
N VAL A 32 -8.61 -4.75 -3.15
CA VAL A 32 -7.22 -5.15 -3.39
C VAL A 32 -6.87 -5.00 -4.86
N LEU A 33 -5.86 -4.20 -5.19
CA LEU A 33 -5.36 -4.01 -6.56
C LEU A 33 -3.86 -4.30 -6.62
N GLY A 34 -3.44 -5.19 -7.53
CA GLY A 34 -2.03 -5.34 -7.83
C GLY A 34 -1.52 -4.29 -8.82
N VAL A 35 -0.29 -3.83 -8.61
CA VAL A 35 0.41 -2.87 -9.46
C VAL A 35 1.77 -3.49 -9.86
N PRO A 36 1.79 -4.45 -10.80
CA PRO A 36 2.96 -5.24 -11.16
C PRO A 36 3.98 -4.42 -11.99
N TYR A 37 4.74 -3.56 -11.32
CA TYR A 37 5.64 -2.60 -11.95
C TYR A 37 7.02 -2.56 -11.26
N ASP A 38 8.12 -2.72 -12.00
CA ASP A 38 9.47 -2.66 -11.41
C ASP A 38 10.53 -2.04 -12.33
N LEU A 39 10.10 -1.30 -13.35
CA LEU A 39 11.01 -0.75 -14.36
C LEU A 39 11.94 0.34 -13.81
N THR A 40 11.69 0.85 -12.60
CA THR A 40 12.57 1.84 -11.96
C THR A 40 13.54 1.22 -10.97
N SER A 41 13.47 -0.10 -10.74
CA SER A 41 14.41 -0.80 -9.85
C SER A 41 15.85 -0.58 -10.32
N SER A 42 16.72 -0.19 -9.39
CA SER A 42 18.13 0.11 -9.68
C SER A 42 19.09 -1.05 -9.46
N TYR A 43 18.63 -2.15 -8.85
CA TYR A 43 19.46 -3.32 -8.59
C TYR A 43 18.88 -4.59 -9.22
N MET A 44 17.98 -5.28 -8.52
CA MET A 44 17.33 -6.48 -9.04
C MET A 44 15.87 -6.21 -9.39
N PRO A 45 15.43 -6.46 -10.63
CA PRO A 45 14.01 -6.53 -10.94
C PRO A 45 13.39 -7.80 -10.35
N GLY A 46 12.06 -7.86 -10.33
CA GLY A 46 11.30 -9.03 -9.89
C GLY A 46 10.10 -8.69 -9.02
N CYS A 47 10.05 -7.50 -8.43
CA CYS A 47 8.89 -7.10 -7.63
C CYS A 47 7.62 -6.92 -8.47
N ARG A 48 7.69 -6.85 -9.81
CA ARG A 48 6.49 -6.98 -10.67
C ARG A 48 5.73 -8.30 -10.46
N PHE A 49 6.39 -9.34 -9.96
CA PHE A 49 5.78 -10.65 -9.66
C PHE A 49 5.23 -10.75 -8.23
N ALA A 50 5.42 -9.72 -7.40
CA ALA A 50 5.00 -9.72 -6.00
C ALA A 50 3.46 -9.81 -5.83
N PRO A 51 2.60 -9.17 -6.64
CA PRO A 51 1.15 -9.33 -6.51
C PRO A 51 0.71 -10.80 -6.56
N ASP A 52 1.18 -11.56 -7.55
CA ASP A 52 0.90 -13.00 -7.68
C ASP A 52 1.51 -13.84 -6.57
N ALA A 53 2.72 -13.49 -6.11
CA ALA A 53 3.36 -14.19 -5.01
C ALA A 53 2.58 -13.99 -3.69
N ILE A 54 2.13 -12.78 -3.41
CA ILE A 54 1.33 -12.43 -2.23
C ILE A 54 -0.03 -13.14 -2.28
N ARG A 55 -0.71 -13.14 -3.42
CA ARG A 55 -1.96 -13.91 -3.60
C ARG A 55 -1.76 -15.37 -3.28
N ARG A 56 -0.75 -16.02 -3.87
CA ARG A 56 -0.42 -17.44 -3.60
C ARG A 56 -0.06 -17.70 -2.13
N ALA A 57 0.57 -16.75 -1.46
CA ALA A 57 0.91 -16.88 -0.04
C ALA A 57 -0.29 -16.70 0.91
N THR A 58 -1.40 -16.14 0.42
CA THR A 58 -2.59 -15.79 1.21
C THR A 58 -3.80 -16.70 0.93
N THR A 59 -3.60 -17.79 0.18
CA THR A 59 -4.63 -18.77 -0.19
C THR A 59 -5.03 -19.71 0.94
N GLY A 60 -4.36 -19.68 2.10
CA GLY A 60 -4.73 -20.49 3.25
C GLY A 60 -5.85 -19.85 4.06
N GLU A 61 -6.74 -20.68 4.63
CA GLU A 61 -7.73 -20.26 5.64
C GLU A 61 -7.04 -19.82 6.93
N ARG A 62 -6.51 -18.59 6.93
CA ARG A 62 -5.90 -17.95 8.10
C ARG A 62 -6.74 -16.82 8.68
N SER A 63 -7.88 -16.50 8.06
CA SER A 63 -8.85 -15.52 8.59
C SER A 63 -9.41 -15.93 9.95
N HIS A 64 -9.34 -17.23 10.28
CA HIS A 64 -9.74 -17.80 11.56
C HIS A 64 -8.59 -17.93 12.60
N SER A 65 -7.41 -17.34 12.35
CA SER A 65 -6.28 -17.40 13.27
C SER A 65 -6.19 -16.15 14.15
N THR A 66 -5.97 -16.33 15.45
CA THR A 66 -5.69 -15.25 16.41
C THR A 66 -4.23 -15.33 16.87
N PRO A 67 -3.57 -14.18 17.15
CA PRO A 67 -2.25 -14.19 17.74
C PRO A 67 -2.24 -14.98 19.05
N LEU A 68 -1.41 -16.02 19.12
CA LEU A 68 -1.23 -16.83 20.31
C LEU A 68 0.04 -16.37 21.04
N THR A 69 -0.11 -15.89 22.27
CA THR A 69 1.00 -15.83 23.22
C THR A 69 0.85 -17.01 24.17
N ILE A 70 1.86 -17.88 24.23
CA ILE A 70 1.84 -19.04 25.15
C ILE A 70 1.68 -18.52 26.58
N GLY A 71 0.64 -18.95 27.28
CA GLY A 71 0.31 -18.51 28.64
C GLY A 71 -0.64 -17.31 28.74
N SER A 72 -1.10 -16.76 27.61
CA SER A 72 -2.19 -15.78 27.60
C SER A 72 -3.55 -16.45 27.41
N SER A 73 -4.57 -15.99 28.14
CA SER A 73 -5.94 -16.40 27.89
C SER A 73 -6.47 -15.66 26.66
N PRO A 74 -7.13 -16.35 25.72
CA PRO A 74 -7.81 -15.67 24.61
C PRO A 74 -8.82 -14.68 25.18
N SER A 75 -8.86 -13.47 24.61
CA SER A 75 -9.93 -12.53 24.94
C SER A 75 -11.26 -13.08 24.39
N PRO A 76 -12.33 -13.17 25.19
CA PRO A 76 -13.62 -13.71 24.75
C PRO A 76 -14.29 -12.89 23.64
N GLU A 77 -13.78 -11.69 23.31
CA GLU A 77 -14.34 -10.78 22.29
C GLU A 77 -13.60 -10.82 20.93
N GLN A 78 -12.59 -11.69 20.75
CA GLN A 78 -11.85 -11.76 19.49
C GLN A 78 -12.67 -12.44 18.40
N ARG A 79 -13.21 -11.63 17.48
CA ARG A 79 -13.86 -12.09 16.25
C ARG A 79 -12.83 -12.41 15.17
N PHE A 80 -13.17 -13.34 14.30
CA PHE A 80 -12.31 -13.67 13.15
C PHE A 80 -12.38 -12.55 12.11
N LEU A 81 -11.29 -12.37 11.35
CA LEU A 81 -11.22 -11.29 10.37
C LEU A 81 -12.32 -11.42 9.29
N SER A 82 -12.66 -12.66 8.92
CA SER A 82 -13.74 -13.00 7.99
C SER A 82 -15.14 -12.64 8.49
N GLU A 83 -15.33 -12.38 9.77
CA GLU A 83 -16.63 -12.02 10.35
C GLU A 83 -16.86 -10.51 10.44
N VAL A 84 -15.79 -9.72 10.29
CA VAL A 84 -15.81 -8.26 10.53
C VAL A 84 -15.44 -7.44 9.30
N LEU A 85 -15.02 -8.08 8.21
CA LEU A 85 -14.52 -7.43 7.02
C LEU A 85 -14.87 -8.25 5.76
N THR A 86 -15.21 -7.54 4.69
CA THR A 86 -15.30 -8.08 3.32
C THR A 86 -14.13 -7.59 2.46
N LEU A 87 -13.64 -8.46 1.58
CA LEU A 87 -12.47 -8.20 0.74
C LEU A 87 -12.78 -8.56 -0.71
N GLU A 88 -12.48 -7.65 -1.62
CA GLU A 88 -12.59 -7.88 -3.06
C GLU A 88 -11.24 -7.69 -3.74
N ASP A 89 -10.71 -8.74 -4.36
CA ASP A 89 -9.56 -8.66 -5.24
C ASP A 89 -10.03 -8.28 -6.64
N ILE A 90 -9.65 -7.07 -7.09
CA ILE A 90 -10.05 -6.52 -8.39
C ILE A 90 -9.02 -6.80 -9.48
N GLY A 91 -8.02 -7.65 -9.20
CA GLY A 91 -6.99 -8.07 -10.14
C GLY A 91 -5.79 -7.12 -10.19
N ASP A 92 -5.17 -7.04 -11.37
CA ASP A 92 -3.94 -6.28 -11.58
C ASP A 92 -4.13 -5.16 -12.59
N LEU A 93 -3.42 -4.06 -12.37
CA LEU A 93 -3.32 -2.97 -13.33
C LEU A 93 -2.33 -3.32 -14.44
N GLU A 94 -2.71 -3.09 -15.69
CA GLU A 94 -1.88 -3.36 -16.87
C GLU A 94 -0.83 -2.25 -17.09
N VAL A 95 0.26 -2.30 -16.31
CA VAL A 95 1.33 -1.27 -16.33
C VAL A 95 2.74 -1.80 -16.52
N THR A 96 2.93 -3.12 -16.55
CA THR A 96 4.26 -3.77 -16.51
C THR A 96 5.26 -3.30 -17.57
N ASN A 97 4.78 -2.91 -18.75
CA ASN A 97 5.62 -2.47 -19.87
C ASN A 97 5.46 -0.97 -20.19
N ARG A 98 4.78 -0.21 -19.33
CA ARG A 98 4.61 1.24 -19.50
C ARG A 98 5.89 1.96 -19.09
N LEU A 99 6.32 2.95 -19.87
CA LEU A 99 7.39 3.84 -19.42
C LEU A 99 6.95 4.62 -18.17
N PRO A 100 7.87 5.06 -17.29
CA PRO A 100 7.55 5.68 -16.01
C PRO A 100 6.52 6.81 -16.07
N ASP A 101 6.60 7.69 -17.07
CA ASP A 101 5.62 8.77 -17.25
C ASP A 101 4.22 8.23 -17.52
N ALA A 102 4.08 7.29 -18.45
CA ALA A 102 2.79 6.67 -18.78
C ALA A 102 2.26 5.84 -17.60
N ALA A 103 3.12 5.08 -16.93
CA ALA A 103 2.76 4.31 -15.73
C ALA A 103 2.26 5.23 -14.62
N MET A 104 2.90 6.39 -14.39
CA MET A 104 2.47 7.38 -13.42
C MET A 104 1.04 7.86 -13.69
N TYR A 105 0.70 8.14 -14.95
CA TYR A 105 -0.67 8.52 -15.34
C TYR A 105 -1.67 7.39 -15.10
N ASP A 106 -1.37 6.19 -15.60
CA ASP A 106 -2.29 5.03 -15.53
C ASP A 106 -2.56 4.62 -14.07
N ILE A 107 -1.51 4.53 -13.25
CA ILE A 107 -1.62 4.21 -11.81
C ILE A 107 -2.39 5.31 -11.08
N SER A 108 -2.11 6.59 -11.36
CA SER A 108 -2.80 7.71 -10.72
C SER A 108 -4.29 7.76 -11.09
N ASP A 109 -4.65 7.47 -12.34
CA ASP A 109 -6.05 7.46 -12.78
C ASP A 109 -6.83 6.30 -12.16
N ALA A 110 -6.23 5.11 -12.10
CA ALA A 110 -6.81 3.96 -11.42
C ALA A 110 -7.07 4.25 -9.93
N ALA A 111 -6.05 4.76 -9.22
CA ALA A 111 -6.19 5.14 -7.81
C ALA A 111 -7.22 6.26 -7.60
N GLN A 112 -7.33 7.24 -8.51
CA GLN A 112 -8.35 8.28 -8.44
C GLN A 112 -9.77 7.70 -8.52
N LYS A 113 -10.01 6.78 -9.45
CA LYS A 113 -11.32 6.13 -9.62
C LYS A 113 -11.70 5.35 -8.37
N LEU A 114 -10.75 4.63 -7.77
CA LEU A 114 -10.97 3.86 -6.56
C LEU A 114 -11.15 4.74 -5.32
N ALA A 115 -10.43 5.84 -5.19
CA ALA A 115 -10.51 6.72 -4.01
C ALA A 115 -11.90 7.36 -3.79
N ARG A 116 -12.74 7.42 -4.83
CA ARG A 116 -14.13 7.88 -4.76
C ARG A 116 -15.06 6.89 -4.05
N ARG A 117 -14.62 5.64 -3.89
CA ARG A 117 -15.32 4.58 -3.14
C ARG A 117 -15.14 4.79 -1.65
N ARG A 118 -16.01 4.20 -0.82
CA ARG A 118 -15.88 4.22 0.64
C ARG A 118 -14.91 3.16 1.16
N SER A 119 -14.62 2.15 0.34
CA SER A 119 -13.66 1.09 0.64
C SER A 119 -12.28 1.63 1.03
N PHE A 120 -11.63 0.93 1.95
CA PHE A 120 -10.18 0.99 2.09
C PHE A 120 -9.52 0.34 0.88
N LEU A 121 -8.32 0.80 0.54
CA LEU A 121 -7.61 0.33 -0.64
C LEU A 121 -6.29 -0.30 -0.22
N LEU A 122 -6.08 -1.54 -0.63
CA LEU A 122 -4.84 -2.28 -0.46
C LEU A 122 -4.18 -2.44 -1.83
N PHE A 123 -3.01 -1.81 -2.00
CA PHE A 123 -2.23 -1.95 -3.23
C PHE A 123 -1.11 -2.96 -3.03
N LEU A 124 -1.04 -3.95 -3.91
CA LEU A 124 0.03 -4.94 -3.92
C LEU A 124 1.06 -4.48 -4.94
N GLY A 125 2.19 -4.02 -4.45
CA GLY A 125 3.14 -3.34 -5.29
C GLY A 125 4.00 -4.23 -6.16
N GLY A 126 4.65 -3.56 -7.10
CA GLY A 126 6.04 -3.79 -7.44
C GLY A 126 6.94 -2.75 -6.74
N ASP A 127 7.88 -2.12 -7.45
CA ASP A 127 8.89 -1.24 -6.86
C ASP A 127 8.29 0.02 -6.19
N HIS A 128 9.12 0.71 -5.40
CA HIS A 128 8.63 1.79 -4.56
C HIS A 128 8.17 3.03 -5.35
N PHE A 129 8.42 3.08 -6.68
CA PHE A 129 7.96 4.18 -7.53
C PHE A 129 6.44 4.31 -7.52
N ILE A 130 5.71 3.20 -7.42
CA ILE A 130 4.24 3.19 -7.49
C ILE A 130 3.58 4.07 -6.41
N THR A 131 4.26 4.32 -5.28
CA THR A 131 3.71 5.08 -4.16
C THR A 131 3.35 6.52 -4.55
N TYR A 132 4.19 7.17 -5.35
CA TYR A 132 3.92 8.53 -5.82
C TYR A 132 2.63 8.65 -6.66
N PRO A 133 2.46 7.91 -7.78
CA PRO A 133 1.24 7.99 -8.55
C PRO A 133 0.01 7.49 -7.79
N LEU A 134 0.14 6.47 -6.94
CA LEU A 134 -0.96 6.01 -6.08
C LEU A 134 -1.45 7.15 -5.17
N LEU A 135 -0.57 7.77 -4.38
CA LEU A 135 -0.94 8.86 -3.48
C LEU A 135 -1.50 10.07 -4.26
N LYS A 136 -0.94 10.36 -5.44
CA LYS A 136 -1.44 11.41 -6.35
C LYS A 136 -2.86 11.13 -6.79
N GLY A 137 -3.16 9.89 -7.17
CA GLY A 137 -4.51 9.46 -7.54
C GLY A 137 -5.48 9.53 -6.36
N LEU A 138 -5.07 9.00 -5.20
CA LEU A 138 -5.86 9.03 -3.98
C LEU A 138 -6.30 10.46 -3.64
N LYS A 139 -5.36 11.40 -3.58
CA LYS A 139 -5.64 12.81 -3.25
C LYS A 139 -6.53 13.51 -4.30
N ARG A 140 -6.42 13.12 -5.57
CA ARG A 140 -7.31 13.61 -6.65
C ARG A 140 -8.74 13.07 -6.56
N GLY A 141 -8.92 11.88 -6.00
CA GLY A 141 -10.24 11.22 -5.89
C GLY A 141 -10.93 11.49 -4.56
N ARG A 142 -10.15 11.66 -3.49
CA ARG A 142 -10.58 11.98 -2.14
C ARG A 142 -9.72 13.14 -1.63
N GLN A 143 -10.26 14.35 -1.67
CA GLN A 143 -9.53 15.52 -1.20
C GLN A 143 -9.44 15.51 0.33
N GLY A 144 -8.30 15.93 0.86
CA GLY A 144 -8.05 15.95 2.29
C GLY A 144 -6.58 16.18 2.61
N LYS A 145 -6.29 16.28 3.90
CA LYS A 145 -4.93 16.19 4.42
C LYS A 145 -4.58 14.72 4.56
N TYR A 146 -3.37 14.37 4.16
CA TYR A 146 -2.88 12.99 4.24
C TYR A 146 -1.68 12.95 5.16
N GLY A 147 -1.64 11.93 6.00
CA GLY A 147 -0.45 11.50 6.73
C GLY A 147 0.11 10.23 6.11
N VAL A 148 1.41 10.03 6.20
CA VAL A 148 2.08 8.83 5.68
C VAL A 148 2.92 8.19 6.76
N VAL A 149 2.68 6.91 6.98
CA VAL A 149 3.61 6.05 7.75
C VAL A 149 4.53 5.38 6.74
N TRP A 150 5.82 5.69 6.81
CA TRP A 150 6.84 5.24 5.86
C TRP A 150 7.74 4.18 6.50
N LEU A 151 7.43 2.91 6.25
CA LEU A 151 8.21 1.79 6.77
C LEU A 151 9.25 1.39 5.71
N ASP A 152 10.48 1.85 5.86
CA ASP A 152 11.53 1.62 4.87
C ASP A 152 12.92 1.73 5.47
N ALA A 153 13.86 0.97 4.91
CA ALA A 153 15.28 1.14 5.18
C ALA A 153 15.87 2.41 4.53
N HIS A 154 15.23 2.92 3.48
CA HIS A 154 15.68 4.05 2.66
C HIS A 154 14.74 5.26 2.82
N ALA A 155 15.29 6.46 2.67
CA ALA A 155 14.50 7.68 2.72
C ALA A 155 13.65 7.91 1.44
N ASP A 156 14.05 7.33 0.31
CA ASP A 156 13.46 7.55 -1.03
C ASP A 156 13.21 9.04 -1.36
N PHE A 157 14.17 9.86 -0.92
CA PHE A 157 14.08 11.32 -0.95
C PHE A 157 15.10 11.95 -1.91
N TYR A 158 15.56 11.21 -2.91
CA TYR A 158 16.53 11.75 -3.87
C TYR A 158 15.86 12.80 -4.77
N PRO A 159 16.56 13.86 -5.18
CA PRO A 159 16.04 14.79 -6.18
C PRO A 159 15.80 14.08 -7.51
N ASP A 160 16.75 13.25 -7.93
CA ASP A 160 16.68 12.33 -9.06
C ASP A 160 17.51 11.07 -8.78
N TYR A 161 17.32 10.04 -9.58
CA TYR A 161 18.17 8.86 -9.56
C TYR A 161 18.67 8.56 -10.97
N GLY A 162 19.97 8.83 -11.21
CA GLY A 162 20.57 8.67 -12.54
C GLY A 162 19.99 9.62 -13.59
N GLY A 163 19.57 10.82 -13.19
CA GLY A 163 18.91 11.81 -14.05
C GLY A 163 17.39 11.62 -14.16
N TYR A 164 16.82 10.53 -13.63
CA TYR A 164 15.39 10.25 -13.70
C TYR A 164 14.67 10.75 -12.44
N GLN A 165 13.67 11.60 -12.65
CA GLN A 165 12.81 12.15 -11.59
C GLN A 165 11.73 11.16 -11.11
N LEU A 166 11.40 10.18 -11.94
CA LEU A 166 10.41 9.14 -11.68
C LEU A 166 11.13 7.82 -11.45
N SER A 167 11.50 7.58 -10.19
CA SER A 167 12.24 6.40 -9.76
C SER A 167 11.82 5.98 -8.36
N HIS A 168 11.98 4.69 -8.04
CA HIS A 168 11.72 4.15 -6.69
C HIS A 168 12.43 4.94 -5.58
N ALA A 169 13.67 5.37 -5.81
CA ALA A 169 14.47 6.15 -4.86
C ALA A 169 14.04 7.63 -4.71
N THR A 170 13.03 8.08 -5.47
CA THR A 170 12.57 9.48 -5.47
C THR A 170 11.12 9.62 -5.00
N SER A 171 10.45 8.52 -4.67
CA SER A 171 9.00 8.48 -4.44
C SER A 171 8.54 9.44 -3.34
N LEU A 172 9.18 9.43 -2.18
CA LEU A 172 8.80 10.30 -1.08
C LEU A 172 9.07 11.78 -1.43
N ARG A 173 10.19 12.06 -2.12
CA ARG A 173 10.50 13.40 -2.64
C ARG A 173 9.39 13.89 -3.58
N ARG A 174 8.98 13.06 -4.55
CA ARG A 174 7.91 13.41 -5.49
C ARG A 174 6.57 13.66 -4.78
N CYS A 175 6.26 12.88 -3.74
CA CYS A 175 5.06 13.10 -2.91
C CYS A 175 5.07 14.46 -2.19
N VAL A 176 6.21 14.83 -1.60
CA VAL A 176 6.37 16.10 -0.90
C VAL A 176 6.39 17.28 -1.87
N ASP A 177 7.20 17.22 -2.93
CA ASP A 177 7.32 18.30 -3.92
C ASP A 177 5.98 18.60 -4.61
N ALA A 178 5.15 17.58 -4.84
CA ALA A 178 3.82 17.73 -5.42
C ALA A 178 2.75 18.17 -4.40
N GLY A 179 3.14 18.45 -3.14
CA GLY A 179 2.23 18.87 -2.08
C GLY A 179 1.19 17.80 -1.71
N LEU A 180 1.48 16.52 -1.95
CA LEU A 180 0.56 15.42 -1.64
C LEU A 180 0.53 15.13 -0.14
N VAL A 181 1.70 15.18 0.49
CA VAL A 181 1.92 15.06 1.93
C VAL A 181 2.91 16.14 2.35
N ARG A 182 2.79 16.66 3.57
CA ARG A 182 3.79 17.56 4.14
C ARG A 182 4.86 16.74 4.83
N VAL A 183 6.09 17.23 4.82
CA VAL A 183 7.24 16.56 5.42
C VAL A 183 6.99 16.23 6.90
N GLU A 184 6.35 17.13 7.63
CA GLU A 184 5.97 16.98 9.04
C GLU A 184 4.84 15.97 9.31
N ASP A 185 4.14 15.51 8.26
CA ASP A 185 3.09 14.50 8.33
C ASP A 185 3.57 13.13 7.80
N VAL A 186 4.89 12.97 7.62
CA VAL A 186 5.55 11.69 7.31
C VAL A 186 6.19 11.14 8.58
N LEU A 187 5.72 9.97 9.02
CA LEU A 187 6.33 9.20 10.10
C LEU A 187 7.17 8.08 9.50
N ALA A 188 8.47 8.29 9.40
CA ALA A 188 9.39 7.28 8.90
C ALA A 188 9.90 6.36 10.02
N TYR A 189 10.00 5.07 9.73
CA TYR A 189 10.52 4.07 10.67
C TYR A 189 11.57 3.18 10.00
N ASP A 190 12.67 2.96 10.73
CA ASP A 190 13.81 2.13 10.32
C ASP A 190 14.63 2.65 9.12
N VAL A 191 14.52 3.95 8.84
CA VAL A 191 15.33 4.62 7.80
C VAL A 191 16.80 4.69 8.24
N ARG A 192 17.62 3.85 7.62
CA ARG A 192 19.06 3.71 7.89
C ARG A 192 19.93 4.14 6.71
N SER A 193 19.36 4.26 5.52
CA SER A 193 20.03 4.68 4.29
C SER A 193 19.50 6.03 3.81
N ALA A 194 20.34 7.05 3.94
CA ALA A 194 20.10 8.41 3.48
C ALA A 194 21.43 9.16 3.34
N LEU A 195 21.56 9.94 2.27
CA LEU A 195 22.68 10.87 2.06
C LEU A 195 22.70 11.97 3.13
N SER A 196 23.85 12.60 3.33
CA SER A 196 24.03 13.68 4.31
C SER A 196 23.08 14.85 4.02
N GLU A 197 22.90 15.21 2.75
CA GLU A 197 22.03 16.28 2.29
C GLU A 197 20.57 15.97 2.63
N GLN A 198 20.12 14.74 2.36
CA GLN A 198 18.79 14.26 2.73
C GLN A 198 18.59 14.29 4.24
N ARG A 199 19.60 13.87 5.01
CA ARG A 199 19.54 13.94 6.48
C ARG A 199 19.43 15.38 6.97
N MET A 200 20.17 16.32 6.38
CA MET A 200 20.06 17.73 6.74
C MET A 200 18.67 18.29 6.41
N GLU A 201 18.16 18.00 5.21
CA GLU A 201 16.83 18.42 4.76
C GLU A 201 15.71 17.86 5.67
N LEU A 202 15.80 16.58 6.06
CA LEU A 202 14.78 15.88 6.84
C LEU A 202 14.96 16.01 8.38
N SER A 203 16.13 16.45 8.86
CA SER A 203 16.39 16.63 10.30
C SER A 203 15.80 17.93 10.85
N GLY A 204 15.64 18.96 10.01
CA GLY A 204 14.90 20.17 10.36
C GLY A 204 13.41 19.93 10.62
N THR A 205 12.89 18.73 10.31
CA THR A 205 11.46 18.40 10.27
C THR A 205 11.05 17.23 11.17
N ASN A 206 11.90 16.79 12.12
CA ASN A 206 11.64 15.69 13.07
C ASN A 206 11.39 14.30 12.44
N ILE A 207 11.75 14.07 11.17
CA ILE A 207 11.40 12.79 10.49
C ILE A 207 12.23 11.61 10.99
N ILE A 208 13.45 11.86 11.44
CA ILE A 208 14.37 10.80 11.87
C ILE A 208 14.30 10.67 13.39
N GLN A 209 13.32 9.92 13.87
CA GLN A 209 13.24 9.54 15.29
C GLN A 209 13.29 8.03 15.42
N TYR A 210 14.16 7.56 16.32
CA TYR A 210 14.09 6.17 16.79
C TYR A 210 12.87 6.05 17.68
N HIS A 211 11.83 5.39 17.18
CA HIS A 211 10.62 5.20 17.94
C HIS A 211 10.65 3.86 18.71
N THR A 212 10.38 3.91 20.01
CA THR A 212 9.80 2.76 20.70
C THR A 212 8.37 2.54 20.19
N THR A 213 7.79 1.35 20.35
CA THR A 213 6.39 1.07 19.97
C THR A 213 5.42 2.12 20.51
N GLU A 214 5.57 2.50 21.79
CA GLU A 214 4.72 3.51 22.43
C GLU A 214 4.88 4.89 21.79
N SER A 215 6.13 5.31 21.53
CA SER A 215 6.39 6.60 20.90
C SER A 215 5.93 6.64 19.44
N PHE A 216 6.00 5.51 18.73
CA PHE A 216 5.52 5.36 17.36
C PHE A 216 3.99 5.50 17.32
N GLN A 217 3.28 4.81 18.21
CA GLN A 217 1.83 4.92 18.33
C GLN A 217 1.39 6.37 18.63
N LYS A 218 2.06 7.02 19.59
CA LYS A 218 1.79 8.43 19.92
C LYS A 218 2.06 9.36 18.74
N ALA A 219 3.11 9.12 17.97
CA ALA A 219 3.43 9.91 16.78
C ALA A 219 2.40 9.70 15.66
N ALA A 220 2.01 8.45 15.40
CA ALA A 220 0.98 8.10 14.43
C ALA A 220 -0.37 8.75 14.79
N GLN A 221 -0.77 8.69 16.06
CA GLN A 221 -2.01 9.34 16.54
C GLN A 221 -1.97 10.85 16.31
N LYS A 222 -0.85 11.52 16.63
CA LYS A 222 -0.70 12.96 16.40
C LYS A 222 -0.81 13.36 14.93
N ILE A 223 -0.44 12.48 14.00
CA ILE A 223 -0.61 12.72 12.56
C ILE A 223 -2.07 12.49 12.19
N ALA A 224 -2.69 11.41 12.66
CA ALA A 224 -4.10 11.12 12.46
C ALA A 224 -4.98 12.32 12.87
N ASP A 225 -4.78 12.86 14.08
CA ASP A 225 -5.52 14.00 14.62
C ASP A 225 -5.43 15.29 13.77
N ARG A 226 -4.42 15.42 12.89
CA ARG A 226 -4.22 16.58 12.01
C ARG A 226 -4.74 16.39 10.59
N THR A 227 -5.09 15.15 10.26
CA THR A 227 -5.42 14.71 8.90
C THR A 227 -6.90 14.40 8.69
N GLU A 228 -7.73 14.62 9.73
CA GLU A 228 -9.20 14.60 9.67
C GLU A 228 -9.79 15.52 8.58
#